data_AF-A0A1Q4C3S4-F1
#
_entry.id   AF-A0A1Q4C3S4-F1
#
_cell.length_a   1.000
_cell.length_b   1.000
_cell.length_c   1.000
_cell.angle_alpha   90.00
_cell.angle_beta   90.00
_cell.angle_gamma   90.00
#
_symmetry.space_group_name_H-M   'P 1'
#
loop_
_entity.id
_entity.type
_entity.pdbx_description
1 polymer ?
#
loop_
_entity_poly.entity_id
_entity_poly.type
_entity_poly.pdbx_seq_one_letter_code
_entity_poly.pdbx_strand_id
1 'polypeptide(L)'
;MESASMLVSQRVVQVCLFLLSAIALLGGTLQMVLGQPTTTARLDNVHRFMAGIYFGCGLICFWAALTVRQQDTLVFLIAFSVFLAGCGRLISIRKMGIPEPRAVWLGYLVPELLLPLVIAAAQLITNRAVAS
;
A
#
# COMPACT_ATOMS: atom_id res chain seq x y z
N MET A 1 9.08 -30.45 -13.58
CA MET A 1 9.14 -28.98 -13.54
C MET A 1 9.85 -28.59 -12.27
N GLU A 2 11.16 -28.36 -12.35
CA GLU A 2 11.93 -27.80 -11.24
C GLU A 2 11.25 -26.51 -10.79
N SER A 3 10.68 -26.52 -9.59
CA SER A 3 10.27 -25.28 -8.94
C SER A 3 11.54 -24.53 -8.61
N ALA A 4 12.03 -23.71 -9.54
CA ALA A 4 13.08 -22.74 -9.27
C ALA A 4 12.66 -22.00 -8.00
N SER A 5 13.44 -22.19 -6.93
CA SER A 5 13.12 -21.61 -5.62
C SER A 5 13.00 -20.09 -5.81
N MET A 6 11.90 -19.49 -5.34
CA MET A 6 11.78 -18.03 -5.40
C MET A 6 12.94 -17.39 -4.65
N LEU A 7 13.54 -16.35 -5.25
CA LEU A 7 14.53 -15.55 -4.55
C LEU A 7 13.91 -14.99 -3.27
N VAL A 8 14.69 -14.96 -2.18
CA VAL A 8 14.23 -14.44 -0.88
C VAL A 8 13.69 -13.01 -1.03
N SER A 9 14.31 -12.19 -1.88
CA SER A 9 13.85 -10.83 -2.20
C SER A 9 12.45 -10.79 -2.84
N GLN A 10 12.16 -11.68 -3.80
CA GLN A 10 10.83 -11.80 -4.40
C GLN A 10 9.78 -12.22 -3.37
N ARG A 11 10.16 -13.11 -2.44
CA ARG A 11 9.26 -13.54 -1.36
C ARG A 11 8.96 -12.40 -0.38
N VAL A 12 9.95 -11.56 -0.07
CA VAL A 12 9.73 -10.34 0.73
C VAL A 12 8.75 -9.40 0.04
N VAL A 13 8.96 -9.10 -1.25
CA VAL A 13 8.04 -8.26 -2.04
C VAL A 13 6.62 -8.83 -2.03
N GLN A 14 6.48 -10.13 -2.25
CA GLN A 14 5.19 -10.81 -2.22
C GLN A 14 4.48 -10.65 -0.87
N VAL A 15 5.18 -10.86 0.25
CA VAL A 15 4.63 -10.67 1.60
C VAL A 15 4.22 -9.22 1.83
N CYS A 16 5.05 -8.25 1.43
CA CYS A 16 4.71 -6.83 1.54
C CYS A 16 3.46 -6.46 0.73
N LEU A 17 3.30 -6.99 -0.48
CA LEU A 17 2.11 -6.76 -1.31
C LEU A 17 0.85 -7.38 -0.70
N PHE A 18 0.95 -8.56 -0.09
CA PHE A 18 -0.17 -9.15 0.66
C PHE A 18 -0.56 -8.32 1.88
N LEU A 19 0.42 -7.79 2.62
CA LEU A 19 0.15 -6.90 3.75
C LEU A 19 -0.53 -5.61 3.29
N LEU A 20 -0.03 -4.98 2.24
CA LEU A 20 -0.64 -3.77 1.65
C LEU A 20 -2.07 -4.06 1.17
N SER A 21 -2.28 -5.21 0.51
CA SER A 21 -3.59 -5.65 0.09
C SER A 21 -4.55 -5.80 1.26
N ALA A 22 -4.15 -6.49 2.33
CA ALA A 22 -4.99 -6.68 3.50
C ALA A 22 -5.36 -5.33 4.16
N ILE A 23 -4.39 -4.43 4.32
CA ILE A 23 -4.64 -3.09 4.88
C ILE A 23 -5.61 -2.29 4.01
N ALA A 24 -5.43 -2.31 2.69
CA ALA A 24 -6.27 -1.56 1.76
C ALA A 24 -7.69 -2.13 1.62
N LEU A 25 -7.83 -3.46 1.61
CA LEU A 25 -9.14 -4.12 1.58
C LEU A 25 -9.90 -3.86 2.88
N LEU A 26 -9.30 -4.17 4.03
CA LEU A 26 -9.96 -4.00 5.33
C LEU A 26 -10.21 -2.51 5.63
N GLY A 27 -9.20 -1.66 5.41
CA GLY A 27 -9.29 -0.23 5.64
C GLY A 27 -10.24 0.48 4.66
N GLY A 28 -10.30 0.03 3.41
CA GLY A 28 -11.25 0.54 2.40
C GLY A 28 -12.69 0.16 2.74
N THR A 29 -12.93 -1.11 3.08
CA THR A 29 -14.27 -1.56 3.52
C THR A 29 -14.72 -0.81 4.78
N LEU A 30 -13.84 -0.66 5.78
CA LEU A 30 -14.16 0.04 7.01
C LEU A 30 -14.55 1.51 6.73
N GLN A 31 -13.76 2.23 5.93
CA GLN A 31 -14.05 3.63 5.56
C GLN A 31 -15.33 3.76 4.74
N MET A 32 -15.64 2.78 3.89
CA MET A 32 -16.86 2.77 3.08
C MET A 32 -18.12 2.54 3.93
N VAL A 33 -18.02 1.72 5.00
CA VAL A 33 -19.13 1.43 5.92
C VAL A 33 -19.33 2.58 6.92
N LEU A 34 -18.25 3.04 7.58
CA LEU A 34 -18.33 4.06 8.61
C LEU A 34 -18.60 5.46 8.02
N GLY A 35 -18.09 5.74 6.83
CA GLY A 35 -18.13 7.09 6.26
C GLY A 35 -17.33 8.08 7.11
N GLN A 36 -17.46 9.38 6.80
CA GLN A 36 -16.77 10.41 7.56
C GLN A 36 -17.70 10.99 8.64
N PRO A 37 -17.36 10.90 9.94
CA PRO A 37 -18.23 11.42 11.00
C PRO A 37 -18.28 12.94 10.95
N THR A 38 -19.44 13.52 11.29
CA THR A 38 -19.63 14.97 11.47
C THR A 38 -19.27 15.83 10.24
N THR A 39 -19.74 15.45 9.04
CA THR A 39 -19.49 16.23 7.80
C THR A 39 -20.75 16.43 6.95
N THR A 40 -20.63 17.24 5.89
CA THR A 40 -21.72 17.46 4.92
C THR A 40 -21.91 16.23 4.02
N ALA A 41 -23.13 16.00 3.54
CA ALA A 41 -23.44 14.89 2.63
C ALA A 41 -22.51 14.83 1.40
N ARG A 42 -22.08 16.00 0.87
CA ARG A 42 -21.11 16.09 -0.23
C ARG A 42 -19.75 15.48 0.14
N LEU A 43 -19.23 15.81 1.32
CA LEU A 43 -17.93 15.33 1.78
C LEU A 43 -17.96 13.86 2.18
N ASP A 44 -19.07 13.37 2.76
CA ASP A 44 -19.25 11.94 3.04
C ASP A 44 -19.29 11.11 1.74
N ASN A 45 -19.97 11.62 0.71
CA ASN A 45 -20.06 10.94 -0.59
C ASN A 45 -18.67 10.79 -1.24
N VAL A 46 -17.87 11.86 -1.24
CA VAL A 46 -16.48 11.82 -1.73
C VAL A 46 -15.62 10.89 -0.88
N HIS A 47 -15.78 10.89 0.44
CA HIS A 47 -15.04 9.99 1.34
C HIS A 47 -15.32 8.52 1.02
N ARG A 48 -16.60 8.13 0.89
CA ARG A 48 -16.98 6.75 0.54
C ARG A 48 -16.50 6.35 -0.86
N PHE A 49 -16.50 7.27 -1.82
CA PHE A 49 -15.95 7.03 -3.14
C PHE A 49 -14.43 6.78 -3.08
N MET A 50 -13.67 7.60 -2.34
CA MET A 50 -12.24 7.40 -2.11
C MET A 50 -11.96 6.09 -1.37
N ALA A 51 -12.81 5.71 -0.40
CA ALA A 51 -12.72 4.42 0.29
C ALA A 51 -12.90 3.24 -0.66
N GLY A 52 -13.81 3.35 -1.64
CA GLY A 52 -13.98 2.37 -2.71
C GLY A 52 -12.74 2.26 -3.62
N ILE A 53 -12.13 3.39 -4.00
CA ILE A 53 -10.85 3.38 -4.73
C ILE A 53 -9.75 2.70 -3.92
N TYR A 54 -9.66 2.99 -2.62
CA TYR A 54 -8.68 2.39 -1.72
C TYR A 54 -8.86 0.86 -1.63
N PHE A 55 -10.11 0.39 -1.54
CA PHE A 55 -10.42 -1.03 -1.63
C PHE A 55 -9.97 -1.65 -2.96
N GLY A 56 -10.24 -0.97 -4.08
CA GLY A 56 -9.79 -1.39 -5.42
C GLY A 56 -8.26 -1.52 -5.52
N CYS A 57 -7.51 -0.58 -4.94
CA CYS A 57 -6.05 -0.69 -4.83
C CYS A 57 -5.61 -1.94 -4.06
N GLY A 58 -6.38 -2.37 -3.05
CA GLY A 58 -6.15 -3.62 -2.32
C GLY A 58 -6.27 -4.86 -3.19
N LEU A 59 -7.23 -4.91 -4.11
CA LEU A 59 -7.37 -5.98 -5.10
C LEU A 59 -6.21 -6.00 -6.10
N ILE A 60 -5.77 -4.82 -6.55
CA ILE A 60 -4.60 -4.69 -7.44
C ILE A 60 -3.33 -5.21 -6.73
N CYS A 61 -3.13 -4.83 -5.46
CA CYS A 61 -2.00 -5.34 -4.66
C CYS A 61 -2.08 -6.86 -4.45
N PHE A 62 -3.28 -7.40 -4.22
CA PHE A 62 -3.50 -8.85 -4.10
C PHE A 62 -3.08 -9.58 -5.38
N TRP A 63 -3.55 -9.08 -6.53
CA TRP A 63 -3.22 -9.64 -7.83
C TRP A 63 -1.72 -9.54 -8.15
N ALA A 64 -1.10 -8.41 -7.81
CA ALA A 64 0.34 -8.22 -7.93
C ALA A 64 1.13 -9.21 -7.07
N ALA A 65 0.65 -9.52 -5.86
CA ALA A 65 1.27 -10.51 -4.98
C ALA A 65 1.20 -11.93 -5.57
N LEU A 66 0.08 -12.28 -6.23
CA LEU A 66 -0.08 -13.57 -6.92
C LEU A 66 0.80 -13.66 -8.18
N THR A 67 0.98 -12.56 -8.89
CA THR A 67 1.69 -12.50 -10.19
C THR A 67 3.09 -11.88 -10.09
N VAL A 68 3.69 -11.86 -8.89
CA VAL A 68 4.95 -11.16 -8.59
C VAL A 68 6.12 -11.56 -9.50
N ARG A 69 6.12 -12.79 -10.04
CA ARG A 69 7.17 -13.30 -10.94
C ARG A 69 7.06 -12.79 -12.38
N GLN A 70 5.94 -12.20 -12.75
CA GLN A 70 5.63 -11.83 -14.14
C GLN A 70 5.52 -10.30 -14.34
N GLN A 71 5.39 -9.53 -13.25
CA GLN A 71 4.95 -8.13 -13.32
C GLN A 71 5.86 -7.17 -12.54
N ASP A 72 7.13 -7.08 -12.93
CA ASP A 72 8.10 -6.20 -12.25
C ASP A 72 7.71 -4.72 -12.27
N THR A 73 7.20 -4.23 -13.40
CA THR A 73 6.75 -2.83 -13.54
C THR A 73 5.56 -2.52 -12.63
N LEU A 74 4.61 -3.45 -12.49
CA LEU A 74 3.43 -3.25 -11.64
C LEU A 74 3.83 -3.08 -10.17
N VAL A 75 4.79 -3.89 -9.69
CA VAL A 75 5.32 -3.78 -8.33
C VAL A 75 5.95 -2.42 -8.09
N PHE A 76 6.74 -1.90 -9.05
CA PHE A 76 7.30 -0.55 -8.95
C PHE A 76 6.23 0.54 -8.93
N LEU A 77 5.20 0.43 -9.76
CA LEU A 77 4.09 1.39 -9.75
C LEU A 77 3.33 1.36 -8.41
N ILE A 78 3.08 0.18 -7.85
CA ILE A 78 2.45 0.04 -6.53
C ILE A 78 3.33 0.66 -5.45
N ALA A 79 4.63 0.38 -5.43
CA ALA A 79 5.55 0.98 -4.47
C ALA A 79 5.56 2.51 -4.58
N PHE A 80 5.57 3.05 -5.81
CA PHE A 80 5.51 4.49 -6.05
C PHE A 80 4.17 5.10 -5.59
N SER A 81 3.05 4.44 -5.89
CA SER A 81 1.73 4.90 -5.43
C SER A 81 1.60 4.90 -3.91
N VAL A 82 2.12 3.88 -3.21
CA VAL A 82 2.13 3.83 -1.74
C VAL A 82 3.02 4.93 -1.16
N PHE A 83 4.17 5.20 -1.78
CA PHE A 83 5.03 6.31 -1.39
C PHE A 83 4.32 7.67 -1.53
N LEU A 84 3.62 7.90 -2.65
CA LEU A 84 2.81 9.11 -2.84
C LEU A 84 1.68 9.22 -1.80
N ALA A 85 1.04 8.11 -1.45
CA ALA A 85 0.02 8.09 -0.39
C ALA A 85 0.61 8.46 0.99
N GLY A 86 1.79 7.94 1.33
CA GLY A 86 2.54 8.31 2.54
C GLY A 86 2.90 9.81 2.57
N CYS A 87 3.35 10.37 1.44
CA CYS A 87 3.56 11.81 1.29
C CYS A 87 2.28 12.62 1.52
N GLY A 88 1.14 12.15 1.03
CA GLY A 88 -0.18 12.76 1.29
C GLY A 88 -0.51 12.84 2.78
N ARG A 89 -0.22 11.78 3.54
CA ARG A 89 -0.37 11.79 5.01
C ARG A 89 0.60 12.74 5.70
N LEU A 90 1.85 12.84 5.24
CA LEU A 90 2.82 13.78 5.79
C LEU A 90 2.39 15.24 5.58
N ILE A 91 1.84 15.57 4.40
CA ILE A 91 1.27 16.90 4.12
C ILE A 91 0.08 17.18 5.04
N SER A 92 -0.79 16.20 5.29
CA SER A 92 -1.92 16.33 6.21
C SER A 92 -1.45 16.62 7.64
N ILE A 93 -0.48 15.84 8.15
CA ILE A 93 0.10 16.06 9.48
C ILE A 93 0.75 17.44 9.60
N ARG A 94 1.46 17.89 8.55
CA ARG A 94 2.11 19.20 8.52
C ARG A 94 1.11 20.35 8.52
N LYS A 95 -0.06 20.20 7.89
CA LYS A 95 -1.07 21.27 7.76
C LYS A 95 -2.09 21.28 8.90
N MET A 96 -2.54 20.12 9.35
CA MET A 96 -3.66 19.98 10.29
C MET A 96 -3.23 19.48 11.68
N GLY A 97 -1.95 19.16 11.88
CA GLY A 97 -1.46 18.55 13.11
C GLY A 97 -1.67 17.03 13.15
N ILE A 98 -1.17 16.37 14.19
CA ILE A 98 -1.30 14.92 14.37
C ILE A 98 -2.68 14.62 14.97
N PRO A 99 -3.55 13.84 14.30
CA PRO A 99 -4.80 13.40 14.90
C PRO A 99 -4.54 12.55 16.15
N GLU A 100 -5.23 12.83 17.26
CA GLU A 100 -5.21 11.96 18.43
C GLU A 100 -6.14 10.75 18.18
N PRO A 101 -5.72 9.49 18.45
CA PRO A 101 -4.49 9.06 19.12
C PRO A 101 -3.28 8.93 18.19
N ARG A 102 -2.20 9.60 18.58
CA ARG A 102 -0.95 9.74 17.80
C ARG A 102 -0.28 8.40 17.48
N ALA A 103 -0.43 7.41 18.37
CA ALA A 103 0.21 6.10 18.25
C ALA A 103 -0.34 5.27 17.08
N VAL A 104 -1.63 5.35 16.79
CA VAL A 104 -2.26 4.60 15.69
C VAL A 104 -1.84 5.20 14.34
N TRP A 105 -1.84 6.52 14.24
CA TRP A 105 -1.45 7.23 13.03
C TRP A 105 0.05 7.11 12.72
N LEU A 106 0.93 7.23 13.73
CA LEU A 106 2.37 6.94 13.57
C LEU A 106 2.61 5.46 13.21
N GLY A 107 1.84 4.55 13.81
CA GLY A 107 1.88 3.13 13.51
C GLY A 107 1.49 2.77 12.08
N TYR A 108 0.63 3.55 11.41
CA TYR A 108 0.35 3.37 9.98
C TYR A 108 1.34 4.13 9.08
N LEU A 109 1.80 5.30 9.49
CA LEU A 109 2.71 6.14 8.70
C LEU A 109 4.08 5.47 8.49
N VAL A 110 4.60 4.78 9.51
CA VAL A 110 5.92 4.13 9.46
C VAL A 110 5.94 2.97 8.44
N PRO A 111 4.99 2.02 8.44
CA PRO A 111 4.87 1.02 7.38
C PRO A 111 4.62 1.64 6.00
N GLU A 112 3.77 2.65 5.88
CA GLU A 112 3.47 3.27 4.58
C GLU A 112 4.68 3.96 3.93
N LEU A 113 5.64 4.43 4.72
CA LEU A 113 6.86 5.04 4.19
C LEU A 113 8.00 4.03 4.01
N LEU A 114 8.11 3.04 4.92
CA LEU A 114 9.17 2.03 4.88
C LEU A 114 8.87 0.89 3.90
N LEU A 115 7.64 0.40 3.83
CA LEU A 115 7.26 -0.68 2.91
C LEU A 115 7.58 -0.36 1.44
N PRO A 116 7.24 0.80 0.87
CA PRO A 116 7.57 1.09 -0.53
C PRO A 116 9.09 1.21 -0.77
N LEU A 117 9.86 1.71 0.21
CA LEU A 117 11.33 1.72 0.12
C LEU A 117 11.92 0.31 0.16
N VAL A 118 11.42 -0.54 1.03
CA VAL A 118 11.83 -1.95 1.13
C VAL A 118 11.45 -2.72 -0.13
N ILE A 119 10.25 -2.51 -0.67
CA ILE A 119 9.81 -3.11 -1.94
C ILE A 119 10.72 -2.66 -3.08
N ALA A 120 10.97 -1.35 -3.22
CA ALA A 120 11.83 -0.83 -4.28
C ALA A 120 13.27 -1.35 -4.17
N ALA A 121 13.84 -1.40 -2.97
CA ALA A 121 15.19 -1.93 -2.74
C ALA A 121 15.27 -3.45 -3.04
N ALA A 122 14.29 -4.23 -2.57
CA ALA A 122 14.22 -5.67 -2.83
C ALA A 122 14.03 -5.99 -4.32
N GLN A 123 13.23 -5.18 -5.03
CA GLN A 123 13.03 -5.32 -6.46
C GLN A 123 14.30 -4.99 -7.26
N LEU A 124 15.06 -3.95 -6.85
CA LEU A 124 16.36 -3.61 -7.45
C LEU A 124 17.40 -4.72 -7.25
N ILE A 125 17.44 -5.34 -6.07
CA ILE A 125 18.34 -6.47 -5.78
C ILE A 125 17.98 -7.68 -6.65
N THR A 126 16.68 -7.96 -6.80
CA THR A 126 16.18 -9.05 -7.66
C THR A 126 16.59 -8.83 -9.12
N ASN A 127 16.38 -7.62 -9.66
CA ASN A 127 16.73 -7.31 -11.04
C ASN A 127 18.24 -7.41 -11.29
N ARG A 128 19.09 -7.06 -10.31
CA ARG A 128 20.53 -7.24 -10.40
C ARG A 128 20.95 -8.71 -10.38
N ALA A 129 20.33 -9.52 -9.52
CA ALA A 129 20.63 -10.95 -9.40
C ALA A 129 20.14 -11.78 -10.60
N VAL A 130 19.13 -11.32 -11.33
CA VAL A 130 18.63 -11.95 -12.56
C VAL A 130 19.46 -11.52 -13.78
N ALA A 131 20.15 -10.38 -13.72
CA ALA A 131 21.00 -9.85 -14.79
C ALA A 131 22.47 -10.32 -14.73
N SER A 132 22.88 -10.99 -13.65
CA SER A 132 24.21 -11.58 -13.44
C SER A 132 24.23 -13.07 -13.74
#